data_AF-A0A9P7Q2X1-F1
#
_entry.id   AF-A0A9P7Q2X1-F1
#
_cell.length_a   1.000
_cell.length_b   1.000
_cell.length_c   1.000
_cell.angle_alpha   90.00
_cell.angle_beta   90.00
_cell.angle_gamma   90.00
#
_symmetry.space_group_name_H-M   'P 1'
#
loop_
_entity.id
_entity.type
_entity.pdbx_description
1 polymer ?
#
loop_
_entity_poly.entity_id
_entity_poly.type
_entity_poly.pdbx_seq_one_letter_code
_entity_poly.pdbx_strand_id
1 'polypeptide(L)'
;MNLALPRSSHLLGAKLSGKATLLRVFMAAFHDIWDVTLEKYVLGTRPEWKKYWRYNTKEVQDEASLQADIDLILDAQQAWANKYARGRSFDHVDDWGDLYPMNISCAPQSYKQHVRQYSLGEVTFDARACFEADYDRAVACRISPQVFEFAHYYEMPDLTPPVVPVNLITGPWNEEQKRRLFWLVRAKLLYDCHNEKLHPLFLDSRDPQVKLACLDAAVVFAEKLDPLIITCLIGCDWLLVDLPLDAKQERLIKICSRIDRGGEMLDMQILRFLVRKLVGWY
;
A
#
# COMPACT_ATOMS: atom_id res chain seq x y z
N MET A 1 11.36 15.20 -45.95
CA MET A 1 10.37 14.10 -45.81
C MET A 1 10.40 13.68 -44.34
N ASN A 2 9.43 14.14 -43.53
CA ASN A 2 9.40 13.92 -42.09
C ASN A 2 8.61 12.63 -41.81
N LEU A 3 9.31 11.53 -41.51
CA LEU A 3 8.73 10.26 -41.06
C LEU A 3 8.52 10.29 -39.53
N ALA A 4 7.75 11.26 -39.04
CA ALA A 4 7.27 11.25 -37.66
C ALA A 4 6.07 10.29 -37.57
N LEU A 5 6.36 8.99 -37.48
CA LEU A 5 5.34 8.03 -37.05
C LEU A 5 4.87 8.43 -35.63
N PRO A 6 3.56 8.45 -35.35
CA PRO A 6 3.09 8.65 -33.99
C PRO A 6 3.68 7.52 -33.14
N ARG A 7 4.35 7.87 -32.03
CA ARG A 7 4.82 6.87 -31.05
C ARG A 7 3.63 5.98 -30.73
N SER A 8 3.69 4.73 -31.18
CA SER A 8 2.70 3.70 -30.89
C SER A 8 2.58 3.61 -29.38
N SER A 9 1.45 4.09 -28.85
CA SER A 9 1.20 4.07 -27.42
C SER A 9 1.22 2.63 -26.93
N HIS A 10 2.02 2.34 -25.90
CA HIS A 10 2.03 1.04 -25.22
C HIS A 10 0.61 0.64 -24.76
N LEU A 11 -0.30 1.61 -24.54
CA LEU A 11 -1.73 1.38 -24.29
C LEU A 11 -2.44 0.61 -25.41
N LEU A 12 -2.22 0.96 -26.67
CA LEU A 12 -2.87 0.26 -27.80
C LEU A 12 -2.27 -1.14 -27.94
N GLY A 13 -0.95 -1.26 -27.80
CA GLY A 13 -0.27 -2.56 -27.82
C GLY A 13 -0.70 -3.48 -26.68
N ALA A 14 -0.79 -2.98 -25.45
CA ALA A 14 -1.15 -3.74 -24.26
C ALA A 14 -2.64 -4.11 -24.22
N LYS A 15 -3.54 -3.17 -24.54
CA LYS A 15 -5.00 -3.45 -24.65
C LYS A 15 -5.34 -4.41 -25.79
N LEU A 16 -4.52 -4.45 -26.85
CA LEU A 16 -4.63 -5.42 -27.95
C LEU A 16 -3.83 -6.71 -27.71
N SER A 17 -3.01 -6.76 -26.66
CA SER A 17 -2.21 -7.93 -26.30
C SER A 17 -2.99 -8.86 -25.37
N GLY A 18 -2.90 -10.17 -25.59
CA GLY A 18 -3.55 -11.15 -24.74
C GLY A 18 -3.03 -11.14 -23.29
N LYS A 19 -3.80 -11.72 -22.36
CA LYS A 19 -3.51 -11.82 -20.91
C LYS A 19 -2.04 -12.19 -20.60
N ALA A 20 -1.44 -13.07 -21.41
CA ALA A 20 -0.05 -13.51 -21.24
C ALA A 20 0.99 -12.39 -21.42
N THR A 21 0.75 -11.44 -22.33
CA THR A 21 1.66 -10.30 -22.54
C THR A 21 1.55 -9.32 -21.39
N LEU A 22 0.32 -8.99 -20.97
CA LEU A 22 0.08 -8.12 -19.82
C LEU A 22 0.71 -8.69 -18.55
N LEU A 23 0.57 -10.00 -18.32
CA LEU A 23 1.20 -10.69 -17.19
C LEU A 23 2.73 -10.59 -17.23
N ARG A 24 3.37 -10.74 -18.40
CA ARG A 24 4.83 -10.57 -18.53
C ARG A 24 5.28 -9.13 -18.28
N VAL A 25 4.54 -8.14 -18.77
CA VAL A 25 4.83 -6.72 -18.52
C VAL A 25 4.73 -6.43 -17.03
N PHE A 26 3.67 -6.90 -16.37
CA PHE A 26 3.48 -6.73 -14.94
C PHE A 26 4.60 -7.41 -14.14
N MET A 27 4.94 -8.66 -14.48
CA MET A 27 6.05 -9.37 -13.85
C MET A 27 7.39 -8.65 -13.99
N ALA A 28 7.67 -8.06 -15.16
CA ALA A 28 8.90 -7.30 -15.37
C ALA A 28 8.89 -5.98 -14.58
N ALA A 29 7.75 -5.29 -14.54
CA ALA A 29 7.59 -4.02 -13.85
C ALA A 29 7.77 -4.14 -12.33
N PHE A 30 7.35 -5.26 -11.73
CA PHE A 30 7.40 -5.51 -10.29
C PHE A 30 8.49 -6.50 -9.86
N HIS A 31 9.33 -6.96 -10.80
CA HIS A 31 10.33 -8.01 -10.54
C HIS A 31 11.20 -7.70 -9.33
N ASP A 32 11.75 -6.49 -9.26
CA ASP A 32 12.69 -6.10 -8.19
C ASP A 32 11.99 -5.96 -6.84
N ILE A 33 10.77 -5.40 -6.82
CA ILE A 33 9.95 -5.30 -5.61
C ILE A 33 9.69 -6.70 -5.05
N TRP A 34 9.34 -7.65 -5.92
CA TRP A 34 9.10 -9.03 -5.53
C TRP A 34 10.38 -9.80 -5.18
N ASP A 35 11.50 -9.57 -5.88
CA ASP A 35 12.76 -10.22 -5.54
C ASP A 35 13.20 -9.83 -4.14
N VAL A 36 13.07 -8.56 -3.77
CA VAL A 36 13.42 -8.08 -2.44
C VAL A 36 12.42 -8.52 -1.38
N THR A 37 11.11 -8.45 -1.64
CA THR A 37 10.08 -8.80 -0.64
C THR A 37 9.95 -10.30 -0.38
N LEU A 38 10.41 -11.15 -1.32
CA LEU A 38 10.40 -12.60 -1.21
C LEU A 38 11.81 -13.17 -0.94
N GLU A 39 12.78 -12.33 -0.62
CA GLU A 39 14.12 -12.73 -0.15
C GLU A 39 14.07 -12.89 1.38
N LYS A 40 14.40 -14.08 1.88
CA LYS A 40 14.58 -14.33 3.32
C LYS A 40 15.80 -13.55 3.80
N TYR A 41 15.61 -12.41 4.45
CA TYR A 41 16.72 -11.71 5.09
C TYR A 41 17.10 -12.41 6.38
N VAL A 42 18.24 -13.10 6.36
CA VAL A 42 19.08 -13.14 7.55
C VAL A 42 19.60 -11.71 7.74
N LEU A 43 19.09 -11.01 8.75
CA LEU A 43 19.52 -9.68 9.17
C LEU A 43 21.05 -9.55 9.05
N GLY A 44 21.53 -8.76 8.07
CA GLY A 44 22.95 -8.33 8.03
C GLY A 44 23.74 -8.50 6.73
N THR A 45 23.24 -9.17 5.68
CA THR A 45 24.04 -9.36 4.45
C THR A 45 23.28 -9.02 3.16
N ARG A 46 22.88 -7.76 3.00
CA ARG A 46 22.53 -7.27 1.67
C ARG A 46 23.81 -7.04 0.87
N PRO A 47 24.00 -7.65 -0.30
CA PRO A 47 25.14 -7.33 -1.17
C PRO A 47 25.10 -5.83 -1.53
N GLU A 48 26.23 -5.13 -1.37
CA GLU A 48 26.30 -3.67 -1.60
C GLU A 48 25.82 -3.25 -3.00
N TRP A 49 25.99 -4.12 -4.00
CA TRP A 49 25.54 -3.87 -5.36
C TRP A 49 24.01 -3.83 -5.52
N LYS A 50 23.23 -4.38 -4.57
CA LYS A 50 21.75 -4.26 -4.54
C LYS A 50 21.27 -2.96 -3.85
N LYS A 51 22.17 -2.09 -3.34
CA LYS A 51 21.81 -0.84 -2.61
C LYS A 51 21.58 0.39 -3.51
N TYR A 52 21.96 0.37 -4.79
CA TYR A 52 22.04 1.60 -5.61
C TYR A 52 21.38 1.51 -7.00
N TRP A 53 20.46 0.58 -7.23
CA TRP A 53 19.81 0.47 -8.53
C TRP A 53 18.69 1.50 -8.70
N ARG A 54 18.96 2.55 -9.47
CA ARG A 54 17.93 3.42 -10.07
C ARG A 54 17.44 2.80 -11.37
N TYR A 55 16.18 2.38 -11.41
CA TYR A 55 15.49 2.09 -12.67
C TYR A 55 14.55 3.22 -13.08
N ASN A 56 14.56 3.50 -14.39
CA ASN A 56 13.69 4.45 -15.06
C ASN A 56 12.48 3.71 -15.67
N THR A 57 11.73 2.96 -14.85
CA THR A 57 10.56 2.16 -15.27
C THR A 57 9.23 2.78 -14.83
N LYS A 58 9.26 4.02 -14.32
CA LYS A 58 8.09 4.74 -13.78
C LYS A 58 6.89 4.69 -14.71
N GLU A 59 7.08 5.01 -15.99
CA GLU A 59 6.00 5.01 -16.98
C GLU A 59 5.38 3.62 -17.19
N VAL A 60 6.18 2.56 -17.20
CA VAL A 60 5.69 1.17 -17.41
C VAL A 60 4.97 0.64 -16.17
N GLN A 61 5.43 1.00 -14.98
CA GLN A 61 4.78 0.63 -13.72
C GLN A 61 3.45 1.38 -13.53
N ASP A 62 3.43 2.68 -13.80
CA ASP A 62 2.23 3.52 -13.74
C ASP A 62 1.15 2.97 -14.70
N GLU A 63 1.55 2.65 -15.93
CA GLU A 63 0.64 2.08 -16.94
C GLU A 63 0.14 0.67 -16.57
N ALA A 64 1.02 -0.19 -16.04
CA ALA A 64 0.65 -1.55 -15.64
C ALA A 64 -0.31 -1.56 -14.44
N SER A 65 -0.09 -0.68 -13.45
CA SER A 65 -0.96 -0.56 -12.27
C SER A 65 -2.34 0.00 -12.57
N LEU A 66 -2.48 0.82 -13.62
CA LEU A 66 -3.77 1.37 -14.04
C LEU A 66 -4.70 0.31 -14.65
N GLN A 67 -4.15 -0.70 -15.33
CA GLN A 67 -4.92 -1.68 -16.10
C GLN A 67 -5.12 -3.03 -15.40
N ALA A 68 -4.41 -3.27 -14.30
CA ALA A 68 -4.45 -4.53 -13.57
C ALA A 68 -5.54 -4.56 -12.50
N ASP A 69 -6.42 -5.57 -12.57
CA ASP A 69 -7.26 -5.96 -11.42
C ASP A 69 -6.45 -6.81 -10.43
N ILE A 70 -6.98 -7.03 -9.24
CA ILE A 70 -6.28 -7.80 -8.21
C ILE A 70 -5.96 -9.23 -8.65
N ASP A 71 -6.81 -9.85 -9.47
CA ASP A 71 -6.61 -11.23 -9.91
C ASP A 71 -5.40 -11.35 -10.85
N LEU A 72 -5.26 -10.44 -11.80
CA LEU A 72 -4.10 -10.36 -12.69
C LEU A 72 -2.82 -10.11 -11.89
N ILE A 73 -2.87 -9.22 -10.89
CA ILE A 73 -1.72 -8.91 -10.03
C ILE A 73 -1.26 -10.17 -9.30
N LEU A 74 -2.18 -10.92 -8.69
CA LEU A 74 -1.88 -12.14 -7.95
C LEU A 74 -1.42 -13.28 -8.87
N ASP A 75 -2.03 -13.43 -10.05
CA ASP A 75 -1.59 -14.37 -11.09
C ASP A 75 -0.15 -14.06 -11.53
N ALA A 76 0.18 -12.79 -11.72
CA ALA A 76 1.52 -12.35 -12.08
C ALA A 76 2.53 -12.60 -10.97
N GLN A 77 2.17 -12.34 -9.71
CA GLN A 77 3.01 -12.60 -8.55
C GLN A 77 3.29 -14.09 -8.38
N GLN A 78 2.27 -14.95 -8.55
CA GLN A 78 2.45 -16.41 -8.50
C GLN A 78 3.34 -16.90 -9.65
N ALA A 79 3.10 -16.42 -10.88
CA ALA A 79 3.89 -16.80 -12.04
C ALA A 79 5.36 -16.36 -11.89
N TRP A 80 5.59 -15.18 -11.31
CA TRP A 80 6.92 -14.72 -10.94
C TRP A 80 7.55 -15.62 -9.89
N ALA A 81 6.85 -15.96 -8.82
CA ALA A 81 7.40 -16.77 -7.74
C ALA A 81 7.77 -18.18 -8.22
N ASN A 82 6.90 -18.79 -9.04
CA ASN A 82 7.13 -20.09 -9.65
C ASN A 82 8.41 -20.11 -10.53
N LYS A 83 8.75 -18.96 -11.13
CA LYS A 83 9.89 -18.81 -12.04
C LYS A 83 11.19 -18.41 -11.32
N TYR A 84 11.12 -17.50 -10.35
CA TYR A 84 12.28 -16.83 -9.77
C TYR A 84 12.51 -17.13 -8.28
N ALA A 85 11.49 -17.60 -7.56
CA ALA A 85 11.52 -17.80 -6.12
C ALA A 85 11.13 -19.22 -5.69
N ARG A 86 11.24 -20.21 -6.59
CA ARG A 86 10.96 -21.60 -6.26
C ARG A 86 11.85 -22.06 -5.10
N GLY A 87 11.21 -22.55 -4.03
CA GLY A 87 11.91 -23.01 -2.82
C GLY A 87 12.27 -21.92 -1.82
N ARG A 88 11.92 -20.65 -2.08
CA ARG A 88 11.99 -19.59 -1.06
C ARG A 88 10.78 -19.69 -0.13
N SER A 89 10.99 -19.45 1.18
CA SER A 89 9.91 -19.34 2.16
C SER A 89 9.33 -17.93 2.12
N PHE A 90 8.00 -17.81 2.10
CA PHE A 90 7.33 -16.53 2.30
C PHE A 90 7.18 -16.27 3.78
N ASP A 91 7.63 -15.09 4.20
CA ASP A 91 7.45 -14.65 5.58
C ASP A 91 6.24 -13.74 5.66
N HIS A 92 5.30 -14.07 6.56
CA HIS A 92 4.22 -13.15 6.86
C HIS A 92 4.75 -12.04 7.76
N VAL A 93 4.13 -10.86 7.69
CA VAL A 93 4.47 -9.62 8.42
C VAL A 93 4.34 -9.76 9.95
N ASP A 94 4.41 -10.97 10.53
CA ASP A 94 4.42 -11.23 11.97
C ASP A 94 5.82 -11.63 12.49
N ASP A 95 6.81 -11.85 11.62
CA ASP A 95 8.21 -12.17 12.00
C ASP A 95 9.10 -10.91 12.11
N TRP A 96 8.51 -9.75 12.42
CA TRP A 96 9.22 -8.49 12.76
C TRP A 96 9.88 -8.57 14.16
N GLY A 97 10.55 -9.69 14.44
CA GLY A 97 11.25 -10.05 15.67
C GLY A 97 11.08 -9.05 16.81
N ASP A 98 10.16 -9.33 17.72
CA ASP A 98 9.97 -8.63 19.01
C ASP A 98 9.82 -7.08 18.98
N LEU A 99 9.88 -6.42 17.81
CA LEU A 99 9.95 -4.96 17.77
C LEU A 99 8.59 -4.27 17.87
N TYR A 100 7.49 -4.97 17.60
CA TYR A 100 6.14 -4.52 17.98
C TYR A 100 5.20 -5.74 18.06
N PRO A 101 4.55 -6.02 19.20
CA PRO A 101 3.42 -6.93 19.20
C PRO A 101 2.25 -6.20 18.54
N MET A 102 2.17 -6.23 17.20
CA MET A 102 0.88 -6.06 16.55
C MET A 102 -0.01 -7.14 17.15
N ASN A 103 -1.02 -6.72 17.90
CA ASN A 103 -1.84 -7.63 18.66
C ASN A 103 -2.66 -8.48 17.68
N ILE A 104 -2.11 -9.63 17.26
CA ILE A 104 -2.76 -10.61 16.39
C ILE A 104 -3.99 -11.25 17.04
N SER A 105 -4.36 -10.88 18.28
CA SER A 105 -5.61 -11.35 18.90
C SER A 105 -6.83 -11.03 18.04
N CYS A 106 -6.84 -9.87 17.36
CA CYS A 106 -7.91 -9.47 16.44
C CYS A 106 -7.90 -10.24 15.11
N ALA A 107 -6.80 -10.91 14.76
CA ALA A 107 -6.70 -11.61 13.50
C ALA A 107 -7.63 -12.84 13.47
N PRO A 108 -8.32 -13.09 12.35
CA PRO A 108 -9.16 -14.27 12.18
C PRO A 108 -8.40 -15.58 12.41
N GLN A 109 -9.11 -16.63 12.83
CA GLN A 109 -8.49 -17.94 13.03
C GLN A 109 -7.89 -18.51 11.73
N SER A 110 -8.50 -18.20 10.58
CA SER A 110 -7.99 -18.54 9.24
C SER A 110 -6.59 -17.96 9.01
N TYR A 111 -6.38 -16.69 9.33
CA TYR A 111 -5.07 -16.04 9.25
C TYR A 111 -4.05 -16.73 10.15
N LYS A 112 -4.38 -16.95 11.43
CA LYS A 112 -3.49 -17.60 12.40
C LYS A 112 -3.07 -19.00 11.96
N GLN A 113 -4.01 -19.76 11.41
CA GLN A 113 -3.74 -21.09 10.86
C GLN A 113 -2.84 -21.00 9.61
N HIS A 114 -3.12 -20.07 8.71
CA HIS A 114 -2.32 -19.84 7.51
C HIS A 114 -0.86 -19.55 7.85
N VAL A 115 -0.59 -18.58 8.73
CA VAL A 115 0.76 -18.23 9.19
C VAL A 115 1.45 -19.47 9.79
N ARG A 116 0.76 -20.21 10.67
CA ARG A 116 1.31 -21.41 11.30
C ARG A 116 1.75 -22.47 10.27
N GLN A 117 0.94 -22.72 9.24
CA GLN A 117 1.26 -23.69 8.19
C GLN A 117 2.53 -23.28 7.42
N TYR A 118 2.68 -21.98 7.13
CA TYR A 118 3.88 -21.44 6.49
C TYR A 118 5.12 -21.53 7.39
N SER A 119 5.00 -21.17 8.67
CA SER A 119 6.12 -21.28 9.64
C SER A 119 6.60 -22.72 9.84
N LEU A 120 5.71 -23.70 9.71
CA LEU A 120 6.04 -25.13 9.78
C LEU A 120 6.54 -25.69 8.43
N GLY A 121 6.52 -24.90 7.35
CA GLY A 121 6.89 -25.35 6.01
C GLY A 121 5.93 -26.38 5.41
N GLU A 122 4.68 -26.45 5.91
CA GLU A 122 3.66 -27.41 5.47
C GLU A 122 3.06 -27.04 4.10
N VAL A 123 3.21 -25.78 3.68
CA VAL A 123 2.66 -25.23 2.45
C VAL A 123 3.72 -24.43 1.68
N THR A 124 3.62 -24.46 0.35
CA THR A 124 4.44 -23.63 -0.53
C THR A 124 3.77 -22.28 -0.78
N PHE A 125 4.54 -21.27 -1.15
CA PHE A 125 4.02 -19.95 -1.49
C PHE A 125 2.88 -19.98 -2.53
N ASP A 126 1.74 -19.45 -2.09
CA ASP A 126 0.55 -19.15 -2.86
C ASP A 126 0.22 -17.67 -2.68
N ALA A 127 0.46 -16.88 -3.73
CA ALA A 127 0.28 -15.43 -3.71
C ALA A 127 -1.15 -15.03 -3.34
N ARG A 128 -2.14 -15.81 -3.78
CA ARG A 128 -3.55 -15.55 -3.49
C ARG A 128 -3.87 -15.91 -2.05
N ALA A 129 -3.53 -17.11 -1.60
CA ALA A 129 -3.81 -17.52 -0.22
C ALA A 129 -3.13 -16.56 0.79
N CYS A 130 -1.88 -16.15 0.53
CA CYS A 130 -1.19 -15.18 1.38
C CYS A 130 -1.85 -13.79 1.33
N PHE A 131 -2.28 -13.33 0.16
CA PHE A 131 -2.98 -12.05 0.03
C PHE A 131 -4.31 -12.06 0.80
N GLU A 132 -5.11 -13.11 0.63
CA GLU A 132 -6.42 -13.24 1.27
C GLU A 132 -6.28 -13.27 2.80
N ALA A 133 -5.32 -14.04 3.31
CA ALA A 133 -5.04 -14.08 4.74
C ALA A 133 -4.68 -12.68 5.28
N ASP A 134 -3.74 -12.00 4.62
CA ASP A 134 -3.30 -10.66 5.04
C ASP A 134 -4.43 -9.62 4.93
N TYR A 135 -5.27 -9.70 3.88
CA TYR A 135 -6.42 -8.82 3.68
C TYR A 135 -7.49 -9.02 4.75
N ASP A 136 -7.85 -10.28 5.03
CA ASP A 136 -8.82 -10.62 6.09
C ASP A 136 -8.36 -10.13 7.46
N ARG A 137 -7.05 -10.25 7.75
CA ARG A 137 -6.46 -9.65 8.94
C ARG A 137 -6.62 -8.13 8.94
N ALA A 138 -6.27 -7.45 7.85
CA ALA A 138 -6.34 -5.99 7.76
C ALA A 138 -7.77 -5.44 7.89
N VAL A 139 -8.77 -6.19 7.40
CA VAL A 139 -10.19 -5.84 7.56
C VAL A 139 -10.65 -6.05 9.00
N ALA A 140 -10.23 -7.14 9.66
CA ALA A 140 -10.63 -7.46 11.02
C ALA A 140 -9.94 -6.60 12.08
N CYS A 141 -8.67 -6.28 11.87
CA CYS A 141 -7.85 -5.56 12.82
C CYS A 141 -7.95 -4.06 12.61
N ARG A 142 -8.72 -3.39 13.47
CA ARG A 142 -8.72 -1.93 13.50
C ARG A 142 -7.47 -1.42 14.20
N ILE A 143 -6.73 -0.57 13.49
CA ILE A 143 -5.48 -0.01 13.99
C ILE A 143 -5.75 1.19 14.90
N SER A 144 -5.13 1.18 16.08
CA SER A 144 -5.13 2.34 16.99
C SER A 144 -4.31 3.48 16.38
N PRO A 145 -4.73 4.75 16.54
CA PRO A 145 -3.97 5.90 16.04
C PRO A 145 -2.52 5.95 16.54
N GLN A 146 -2.24 5.36 17.70
CA GLN A 146 -0.88 5.27 18.25
C GLN A 146 0.07 4.53 17.29
N VAL A 147 -0.41 3.52 16.57
CA VAL A 147 0.42 2.77 15.61
C VAL A 147 0.82 3.65 14.42
N PHE A 148 0.03 4.65 14.05
CA PHE A 148 0.38 5.60 12.99
C PHE A 148 1.58 6.48 13.36
N GLU A 149 1.82 6.73 14.65
CA GLU A 149 2.98 7.50 15.11
C GLU A 149 4.28 6.67 15.12
N PHE A 150 4.17 5.33 15.17
CA PHE A 150 5.30 4.41 15.32
C PHE A 150 5.63 3.61 14.06
N ALA A 151 4.87 3.76 12.97
CA ALA A 151 5.12 3.09 11.69
C ALA A 151 6.38 3.59 10.94
N HIS A 152 7.29 4.25 11.66
CA HIS A 152 8.59 4.65 11.15
C HIS A 152 9.62 3.59 11.59
N TYR A 153 10.37 2.89 10.72
CA TYR A 153 11.86 2.77 10.70
C TYR A 153 12.37 1.77 9.61
N TYR A 154 13.64 1.93 9.17
CA TYR A 154 14.52 1.11 8.29
C TYR A 154 14.68 1.54 6.81
N GLU A 155 15.71 1.09 6.05
CA GLU A 155 16.17 1.62 4.72
C GLU A 155 15.80 0.73 3.51
N MET A 156 15.50 1.32 2.33
CA MET A 156 15.41 0.71 1.00
C MET A 156 16.31 1.44 -0.02
N PRO A 157 16.74 0.76 -1.09
CA PRO A 157 17.30 1.40 -2.27
C PRO A 157 16.21 2.05 -3.13
N ASP A 158 16.64 3.00 -3.94
CA ASP A 158 15.89 3.89 -4.87
C ASP A 158 14.98 3.13 -5.89
N LEU A 159 13.94 2.44 -5.41
CA LEU A 159 12.89 1.86 -6.26
C LEU A 159 11.84 2.93 -6.52
N THR A 160 11.66 3.33 -7.78
CA THR A 160 10.49 4.14 -8.15
C THR A 160 9.28 3.22 -8.09
N PRO A 161 8.28 3.48 -7.24
CA PRO A 161 7.06 2.69 -7.24
C PRO A 161 6.01 3.29 -8.16
N PRO A 162 4.98 2.51 -8.54
CA PRO A 162 3.91 3.01 -9.37
C PRO A 162 3.20 4.20 -8.69
N VAL A 163 2.95 5.24 -9.46
CA VAL A 163 2.06 6.35 -9.16
C VAL A 163 0.67 5.78 -8.94
N VAL A 164 0.20 5.80 -7.69
CA VAL A 164 -1.11 5.27 -7.34
C VAL A 164 -2.21 5.98 -8.16
N PRO A 165 -3.10 5.26 -8.85
CA PRO A 165 -4.22 5.87 -9.55
C PRO A 165 -5.04 6.78 -8.63
N VAL A 166 -5.41 7.98 -9.10
CA VAL A 166 -6.17 8.96 -8.29
C VAL A 166 -7.48 8.36 -7.78
N ASN A 167 -8.17 7.58 -8.62
CA ASN A 167 -9.41 6.89 -8.26
C ASN A 167 -9.25 5.79 -7.19
N LEU A 168 -8.02 5.32 -6.91
CA LEU A 168 -7.74 4.41 -5.79
C LEU A 168 -7.49 5.15 -4.47
N ILE A 169 -7.30 6.47 -4.50
CA ILE A 169 -7.04 7.28 -3.29
C ILE A 169 -8.15 8.29 -2.99
N THR A 170 -9.00 8.68 -3.94
CA THR A 170 -10.06 9.68 -3.69
C THR A 170 -11.44 9.09 -3.39
N GLY A 171 -11.61 7.77 -3.51
CA GLY A 171 -12.89 7.10 -3.32
C GLY A 171 -14.00 7.59 -4.29
N PRO A 172 -15.25 7.10 -4.11
CA PRO A 172 -15.62 5.98 -3.24
C PRO A 172 -14.94 4.67 -3.67
N TRP A 173 -14.75 3.74 -2.73
CA TRP A 173 -14.06 2.47 -2.98
C TRP A 173 -15.03 1.30 -2.99
N ASN A 174 -15.08 0.57 -4.10
CA ASN A 174 -15.62 -0.78 -4.14
C ASN A 174 -14.59 -1.80 -3.61
N GLU A 175 -14.99 -3.06 -3.45
CA GLU A 175 -14.10 -4.10 -2.92
C GLU A 175 -12.87 -4.38 -3.79
N GLU A 176 -12.96 -4.25 -5.11
CA GLU A 176 -11.79 -4.41 -6.00
C GLU A 176 -10.76 -3.30 -5.75
N GLN A 177 -11.23 -2.05 -5.61
CA GLN A 177 -10.38 -0.89 -5.36
C GLN A 177 -9.72 -0.99 -3.98
N LYS A 178 -10.45 -1.46 -2.97
CA LYS A 178 -9.90 -1.72 -1.62
C LYS A 178 -8.80 -2.76 -1.64
N ARG A 179 -9.02 -3.88 -2.34
CA ARG A 179 -8.04 -4.96 -2.48
C ARG A 179 -6.77 -4.50 -3.20
N ARG A 180 -6.91 -3.71 -4.26
CA ARG A 180 -5.76 -3.12 -4.98
C ARG A 180 -5.01 -2.10 -4.13
N LEU A 181 -5.74 -1.23 -3.43
CA LEU A 181 -5.12 -0.28 -2.51
C LEU A 181 -4.34 -1.02 -1.40
N PHE A 182 -4.95 -2.04 -0.81
CA PHE A 182 -4.28 -2.88 0.17
C PHE A 182 -3.07 -3.59 -0.41
N TRP A 183 -3.14 -4.12 -1.64
CA TRP A 183 -1.99 -4.75 -2.29
C TRP A 183 -0.82 -3.76 -2.47
N LEU A 184 -1.09 -2.53 -2.90
CA LEU A 184 -0.08 -1.48 -3.04
C LEU A 184 0.59 -1.14 -1.71
N VAL A 185 -0.21 -1.07 -0.65
CA VAL A 185 0.27 -0.81 0.71
C VAL A 185 1.05 -2.01 1.25
N ARG A 186 0.56 -3.25 1.09
CA ARG A 186 1.25 -4.50 1.47
C ARG A 186 2.58 -4.67 0.74
N ALA A 187 2.64 -4.35 -0.54
CA ALA A 187 3.86 -4.44 -1.34
C ALA A 187 4.98 -3.49 -0.87
N LYS A 188 4.65 -2.52 0.00
CA LYS A 188 5.59 -1.51 0.50
C LYS A 188 5.70 -1.40 2.02
N LEU A 189 4.68 -1.80 2.77
CA LEU A 189 4.72 -1.93 4.25
C LEU A 189 5.84 -2.85 4.71
N LEU A 190 6.37 -3.68 3.82
CA LEU A 190 7.48 -4.57 4.13
C LEU A 190 8.83 -3.86 4.23
N TYR A 191 9.05 -2.66 3.68
CA TYR A 191 10.39 -2.05 3.69
C TYR A 191 10.40 -0.52 3.51
N ASP A 192 11.08 0.17 4.46
CA ASP A 192 11.65 1.54 4.43
C ASP A 192 10.86 2.74 4.96
N CYS A 193 11.46 3.39 5.95
CA CYS A 193 11.47 4.84 6.16
C CYS A 193 12.71 5.28 6.97
N HIS A 194 13.83 5.44 6.29
CA HIS A 194 14.98 6.22 6.76
C HIS A 194 15.18 7.54 5.99
N ASN A 195 14.42 7.76 4.92
CA ASN A 195 14.30 9.08 4.33
C ASN A 195 13.03 9.75 4.84
N GLU A 196 13.17 10.89 5.52
CA GLU A 196 12.10 11.78 6.01
C GLU A 196 11.16 12.32 4.90
N LYS A 197 11.22 11.76 3.68
CA LYS A 197 10.57 12.29 2.48
C LYS A 197 9.93 11.24 1.57
N LEU A 198 10.00 9.94 1.89
CA LEU A 198 9.46 8.90 1.02
C LEU A 198 8.25 8.22 1.66
N HIS A 199 7.07 8.72 1.32
CA HIS A 199 5.81 8.15 1.78
C HIS A 199 5.50 6.81 1.07
N PRO A 200 4.77 5.88 1.72
CA PRO A 200 4.52 4.54 1.20
C PRO A 200 3.76 4.53 -0.12
N LEU A 201 3.16 5.64 -0.55
CA LEU A 201 2.52 5.73 -1.88
C LEU A 201 3.09 6.88 -2.72
N PHE A 202 4.16 7.55 -2.27
CA PHE A 202 4.78 8.73 -2.91
C PHE A 202 3.73 9.82 -3.17
N LEU A 203 2.86 10.07 -2.18
CA LEU A 203 1.68 10.90 -2.34
C LEU A 203 1.89 12.36 -1.93
N ASP A 204 3.06 12.73 -1.45
CA ASP A 204 3.30 14.08 -0.90
C ASP A 204 3.25 15.15 -1.97
N SER A 205 3.71 14.78 -3.17
CA SER A 205 3.67 15.61 -4.37
C SER A 205 2.30 15.70 -5.03
N ARG A 206 1.26 15.10 -4.45
CA ARG A 206 -0.10 15.17 -5.01
C ARG A 206 -0.66 16.57 -4.88
N ASP A 207 -1.43 16.94 -5.89
CA ASP A 207 -2.23 18.15 -5.88
C ASP A 207 -3.07 18.21 -4.59
N PRO A 208 -3.11 19.36 -3.90
CA PRO A 208 -3.91 19.52 -2.69
C PRO A 208 -5.38 19.12 -2.86
N GLN A 209 -5.97 19.28 -4.05
CA GLN A 209 -7.33 18.84 -4.33
C GLN A 209 -7.48 17.32 -4.22
N VAL A 210 -6.48 16.54 -4.62
CA VAL A 210 -6.47 15.08 -4.48
C VAL A 210 -6.38 14.68 -3.01
N LYS A 211 -5.54 15.37 -2.24
CA LYS A 211 -5.42 15.15 -0.78
C LYS A 211 -6.74 15.47 -0.07
N LEU A 212 -7.36 16.60 -0.40
CA LEU A 212 -8.66 17.02 0.14
C LEU A 212 -9.77 16.06 -0.26
N ALA A 213 -9.82 15.61 -1.52
CA ALA A 213 -10.81 14.63 -1.97
C ALA A 213 -10.67 13.30 -1.23
N CYS A 214 -9.44 12.82 -1.00
CA CYS A 214 -9.18 11.64 -0.18
C CYS A 214 -9.67 11.83 1.26
N LEU A 215 -9.30 12.94 1.92
CA LEU A 215 -9.72 13.24 3.28
C LEU A 215 -11.24 13.35 3.40
N ASP A 216 -11.85 14.00 2.42
CA ASP A 216 -13.30 14.19 2.35
C ASP A 216 -14.03 12.85 2.22
N ALA A 217 -13.58 11.98 1.32
CA ALA A 217 -14.18 10.67 1.09
C ALA A 217 -13.94 9.68 2.24
N ALA A 218 -12.73 9.65 2.81
CA ALA A 218 -12.36 8.69 3.84
C ALA A 218 -12.85 9.07 5.25
N VAL A 219 -12.97 10.38 5.54
CA VAL A 219 -13.19 10.87 6.90
C VAL A 219 -14.39 11.79 7.00
N VAL A 220 -14.43 12.86 6.20
CA VAL A 220 -15.38 13.96 6.43
C VAL A 220 -16.80 13.52 6.10
N PHE A 221 -17.00 12.93 4.92
CA PHE A 221 -18.30 12.53 4.41
C PHE A 221 -18.60 11.05 4.56
N ALA A 222 -17.64 10.23 4.99
CA ALA A 222 -17.85 8.81 5.25
C ALA A 222 -18.89 8.61 6.36
N GLU A 223 -19.93 7.80 6.15
CA GLU A 223 -20.92 7.54 7.20
C GLU A 223 -20.26 6.87 8.42
N LYS A 224 -19.40 5.89 8.16
CA LYS A 224 -18.52 5.22 9.13
C LYS A 224 -17.11 5.19 8.59
N LEU A 225 -16.11 5.21 9.48
CA LEU A 225 -14.72 5.08 9.05
C LEU A 225 -14.48 3.64 8.60
N ASP A 226 -13.96 3.45 7.39
CA ASP A 226 -13.55 2.14 6.89
C ASP A 226 -12.14 1.82 7.41
N PRO A 227 -11.97 0.83 8.30
CA PRO A 227 -10.69 0.56 8.95
C PRO A 227 -9.56 0.27 7.96
N LEU A 228 -9.86 -0.38 6.83
CA LEU A 228 -8.88 -0.68 5.81
C LEU A 228 -8.43 0.59 5.09
N ILE A 229 -9.37 1.47 4.73
CA ILE A 229 -9.06 2.75 4.09
C ILE A 229 -8.24 3.65 5.02
N ILE A 230 -8.64 3.74 6.30
CA ILE A 230 -7.88 4.52 7.29
C ILE A 230 -6.45 3.99 7.40
N THR A 231 -6.30 2.67 7.49
CA THR A 231 -4.97 2.02 7.55
C THR A 231 -4.14 2.31 6.30
N CYS A 232 -4.74 2.21 5.13
CA CYS A 232 -4.03 2.35 3.86
C CYS A 232 -3.65 3.80 3.53
N LEU A 233 -4.48 4.79 3.90
CA LEU A 233 -4.33 6.17 3.44
C LEU A 233 -4.02 7.18 4.54
N ILE A 234 -4.46 6.95 5.77
CA ILE A 234 -4.43 7.95 6.84
C ILE A 234 -3.27 7.73 7.83
N GLY A 235 -2.69 6.55 7.86
CA GLY A 235 -1.54 6.24 8.71
C GLY A 235 -0.24 6.99 8.35
N CYS A 236 -0.27 7.95 7.42
CA CYS A 236 0.90 8.70 6.98
C CYS A 236 0.55 10.19 6.82
N ASP A 237 1.46 11.07 7.23
CA ASP A 237 1.22 12.53 7.30
C ASP A 237 0.95 13.22 5.94
N TRP A 238 1.11 12.53 4.80
CA TRP A 238 1.00 13.10 3.44
C TRP A 238 -0.32 13.85 3.17
N LEU A 239 -1.42 13.36 3.73
CA LEU A 239 -2.75 13.94 3.56
C LEU A 239 -2.87 15.34 4.16
N LEU A 240 -2.02 15.64 5.14
CA LEU A 240 -2.18 16.79 6.02
C LEU A 240 -1.09 17.84 5.80
N VAL A 241 -0.08 17.51 4.99
CA VAL A 241 1.02 18.39 4.57
C VAL A 241 0.63 19.20 3.33
N ASP A 242 1.04 20.46 3.30
CA ASP A 242 0.86 21.43 2.18
C ASP A 242 -0.60 21.69 1.78
N LEU A 243 -1.55 21.53 2.70
CA LEU A 243 -2.94 21.93 2.48
C LEU A 243 -3.13 23.45 2.62
N PRO A 244 -3.94 24.09 1.75
CA PRO A 244 -4.36 25.48 1.94
C PRO A 244 -5.02 25.70 3.31
N LEU A 245 -4.68 26.79 3.99
CA LEU A 245 -5.09 27.05 5.37
C LEU A 245 -6.63 27.11 5.53
N ASP A 246 -7.31 27.73 4.58
CA ASP A 246 -8.77 27.83 4.51
C ASP A 246 -9.42 26.44 4.34
N ALA A 247 -8.91 25.63 3.41
CA ALA A 247 -9.39 24.27 3.20
C ALA A 247 -9.15 23.38 4.44
N LYS A 248 -8.00 23.54 5.10
CA LYS A 248 -7.65 22.88 6.36
C LYS A 248 -8.66 23.21 7.46
N GLN A 249 -8.95 24.50 7.64
CA GLN A 249 -9.89 24.99 8.66
C GLN A 249 -11.32 24.50 8.40
N GLU A 250 -11.75 24.49 7.14
CA GLU A 250 -13.07 23.97 6.77
C GLU A 250 -13.23 22.49 7.16
N ARG A 251 -12.23 21.65 6.87
CA ARG A 251 -12.28 20.22 7.22
C ARG A 251 -12.15 19.99 8.72
N LEU A 252 -11.34 20.80 9.41
CA LEU A 252 -11.23 20.76 10.87
C LEU A 252 -12.60 20.95 11.54
N ILE A 253 -13.36 21.96 11.13
CA ILE A 253 -14.71 22.23 11.65
C ILE A 253 -15.63 21.02 11.44
N LYS A 254 -15.61 20.43 10.24
CA LYS A 254 -16.45 19.26 9.93
C LYS A 254 -16.06 18.03 10.75
N ILE A 255 -14.76 17.79 10.97
CA ILE A 255 -14.26 16.70 11.80
C ILE A 255 -14.66 16.90 13.26
N CYS A 256 -14.51 18.11 13.81
CA CYS A 256 -14.97 18.44 15.16
C CYS A 256 -16.49 18.21 15.32
N SER A 257 -17.29 18.64 14.34
CA SER A 257 -18.74 18.37 14.36
C SER A 257 -19.08 16.87 14.34
N ARG A 258 -18.27 16.03 13.69
CA ARG A 258 -18.42 14.56 13.80
C ARG A 258 -18.10 14.06 15.19
N ILE A 259 -17.03 14.56 15.80
CA ILE A 259 -16.63 14.22 17.17
C ILE A 259 -17.77 14.55 18.14
N ASP A 260 -18.37 15.73 18.02
CA ASP A 260 -19.45 16.17 18.91
C ASP A 260 -20.73 15.33 18.77
N ARG A 261 -21.01 14.81 17.57
CA ARG A 261 -22.12 13.87 17.34
C ARG A 261 -21.89 12.49 17.95
N GLY A 262 -20.66 12.18 18.34
CA GLY A 262 -20.28 10.90 18.92
C GLY A 262 -20.20 9.76 17.90
N GLY A 263 -19.85 8.56 18.39
CA GLY A 263 -19.63 7.37 17.57
C GLY A 263 -18.89 6.30 18.34
N GLU A 264 -18.39 5.29 17.61
CA GLU A 264 -17.56 4.24 18.19
C GLU A 264 -16.27 4.84 18.77
N MET A 265 -15.82 4.32 19.92
CA MET A 265 -14.69 4.89 20.67
C MET A 265 -13.40 4.99 19.83
N LEU A 266 -13.12 3.98 19.00
CA LEU A 266 -11.93 3.96 18.17
C LEU A 266 -12.00 4.98 17.03
N ASP A 267 -13.16 5.12 16.38
CA ASP A 267 -13.39 6.14 15.36
C ASP A 267 -13.16 7.53 15.94
N MET A 268 -13.67 7.77 17.15
CA MET A 268 -13.46 9.01 17.88
C MET A 268 -11.99 9.29 18.20
N GLN A 269 -11.19 8.26 18.49
CA GLN A 269 -9.75 8.40 18.68
C GLN A 269 -9.04 8.76 17.37
N ILE A 270 -9.40 8.13 16.25
CA ILE A 270 -8.87 8.45 14.92
C ILE A 270 -9.19 9.89 14.53
N LEU A 271 -10.44 10.33 14.72
CA LEU A 271 -10.83 11.71 14.42
C LEU A 271 -10.05 12.72 15.28
N ARG A 272 -9.85 12.44 16.57
CA ARG A 272 -9.05 13.30 17.46
C ARG A 272 -7.57 13.34 17.06
N PHE A 273 -7.02 12.22 16.62
CA PHE A 273 -5.66 12.18 16.06
C PHE A 273 -5.54 13.09 14.84
N LEU A 274 -6.50 13.02 13.90
CA LEU A 274 -6.52 13.88 12.72
C LEU A 274 -6.64 15.36 13.07
N VAL A 275 -7.46 15.71 14.07
CA VAL A 275 -7.55 17.08 14.61
C VAL A 275 -6.18 17.56 15.08
N ARG A 276 -5.44 16.77 15.87
CA ARG A 276 -4.11 17.16 16.37
C ARG A 276 -3.14 17.42 15.22
N LYS A 277 -3.11 16.54 14.23
CA LYS A 277 -2.24 16.68 13.05
C LYS A 277 -2.65 17.88 12.18
N LEU A 278 -3.95 18.17 12.04
CA LEU A 278 -4.45 19.34 11.32
C LEU A 278 -4.24 20.66 12.07
N VAL A 279 -4.17 20.67 13.40
CA VAL A 279 -3.87 21.90 14.14
C VAL A 279 -2.38 22.23 14.10
N GLY A 280 -1.51 21.21 13.95
CA GLY A 280 -0.06 21.39 13.93
C GLY A 280 0.45 21.74 15.32
N TRP A 281 0.79 20.72 16.10
CA TRP A 281 1.57 20.93 17.33
C TRP A 281 3.04 21.04 16.92
N TYR A 282 3.63 22.21 17.16
CA TYR A 282 5.08 22.40 17.30
C TYR A 282 5.57 21.76 18.59
#